data_AF-A0A7L3APA0-F1
#
_entry.id   AF-A0A7L3APA0-F1
#
_cell.length_a   1.000
_cell.length_b   1.000
_cell.length_c   1.000
_cell.angle_alpha   90.00
_cell.angle_beta   90.00
_cell.angle_gamma   90.00
#
_symmetry.space_group_name_H-M   'P 1'
#
loop_
_entity.id
_entity.type
_entity.pdbx_description
1 polymer ?
#
loop_
_entity_poly.entity_id
_entity_poly.type
_entity_poly.pdbx_seq_one_letter_code
_entity_poly.pdbx_strand_id
1 'polypeptide(L)'
;PPPGGVLYPFGPEVGDSVTPREDDGMSPKIVPWEPFSFYGHSHRALYVNNNGVVSFGMGVPEFTPQPFPLAQRPFVAPYWADVDTRLGGDVFYRQSRDPQLLARLARDLVPAVSPPDTVPQPTWAFVATWYRVAYFGAASKKVGPWG
;
A
#
# COMPACT_ATOMS: atom_id res chain seq x y z
N PRO A 1 -8.50 -15.27 6.65
CA PRO A 1 -7.36 -15.41 7.58
C PRO A 1 -7.84 -15.56 9.03
N PRO A 2 -7.20 -16.39 9.87
CA PRO A 2 -7.52 -16.43 11.28
C PRO A 2 -7.16 -15.08 11.94
N PRO A 3 -7.83 -14.70 13.05
CA PRO A 3 -7.54 -13.45 13.74
C PRO A 3 -6.11 -13.50 14.30
N GLY A 4 -5.23 -12.63 13.79
CA GLY A 4 -3.86 -12.47 14.30
C GLY A 4 -2.72 -12.82 13.33
N GLY A 5 -3.01 -13.32 12.12
CA GLY A 5 -1.99 -13.62 11.10
C GLY A 5 -1.79 -12.49 10.08
N VAL A 6 -0.54 -12.21 9.69
CA VAL A 6 -0.20 -11.26 8.62
C VAL A 6 -0.73 -11.73 7.26
N LEU A 7 -1.22 -10.79 6.43
CA LEU A 7 -1.76 -11.11 5.09
C LEU A 7 -0.67 -11.64 4.16
N TYR A 8 0.52 -11.03 4.16
CA TYR A 8 1.73 -11.56 3.54
C TYR A 8 2.91 -11.31 4.49
N PRO A 9 3.95 -12.16 4.51
CA PRO A 9 5.18 -11.87 5.23
C PRO A 9 5.79 -10.55 4.75
N PHE A 10 6.25 -9.74 5.68
CA PHE A 10 6.86 -8.43 5.43
C PHE A 10 7.99 -8.22 6.44
N GLY A 11 8.89 -7.28 6.15
CA GLY A 11 10.03 -6.93 6.99
C GLY A 11 11.38 -7.23 6.34
N PRO A 12 12.48 -6.75 6.94
CA PRO A 12 13.82 -6.92 6.39
C PRO A 12 14.22 -8.39 6.21
N GLU A 13 13.67 -9.29 7.03
CA GLU A 13 13.91 -10.74 7.00
C GLU A 13 13.39 -11.43 5.75
N VAL A 14 12.44 -10.82 5.04
CA VAL A 14 11.94 -11.29 3.73
C VAL A 14 12.43 -10.42 2.57
N GLY A 15 13.42 -9.55 2.83
CA GLY A 15 14.05 -8.71 1.82
C GLY A 15 13.30 -7.42 1.49
N ASP A 16 12.41 -6.95 2.38
CA ASP A 16 11.73 -5.68 2.16
C ASP A 16 12.68 -4.50 2.29
N SER A 17 12.52 -3.53 1.39
CA SER A 17 13.06 -2.19 1.55
C SER A 17 12.18 -1.38 2.49
N VAL A 18 12.76 -0.35 3.13
CA VAL A 18 12.04 0.56 4.02
C VAL A 18 12.06 1.96 3.42
N THR A 19 10.97 2.70 3.56
CA THR A 19 10.97 4.13 3.22
C THR A 19 11.78 4.94 4.25
N PRO A 20 12.22 6.17 3.92
CA PRO A 20 12.78 7.08 4.92
C PRO A 20 11.76 7.35 6.04
N ARG A 21 12.24 7.42 7.28
CA ARG A 21 11.43 7.80 8.44
C ARG A 21 11.26 9.32 8.48
N GLU A 22 10.36 9.83 7.66
CA GLU A 22 10.05 11.24 7.49
C GLU A 22 8.52 11.42 7.41
N ASP A 23 8.01 12.61 7.77
CA ASP A 23 6.55 12.93 7.72
C ASP A 23 5.94 12.53 6.37
N ASP A 24 6.63 12.94 5.30
CA ASP A 24 6.19 12.79 3.92
C ASP A 24 7.09 11.82 3.14
N GLY A 25 7.71 10.87 3.85
CA GLY A 25 8.67 9.96 3.26
C GLY A 25 8.07 9.15 2.10
N MET A 26 8.86 9.00 1.04
CA MET A 26 8.48 8.29 -0.17
C MET A 26 9.62 7.33 -0.56
N SER A 27 9.28 6.18 -1.11
CA SER A 27 10.29 5.34 -1.77
C SER A 27 10.94 6.09 -2.95
N PRO A 28 12.18 5.73 -3.32
CA PRO A 28 12.66 6.01 -4.67
C PRO A 28 11.69 5.46 -5.73
N LYS A 29 11.84 5.88 -6.98
CA LYS A 29 11.09 5.31 -8.10
C LYS A 29 11.34 3.80 -8.18
N ILE A 30 10.27 3.02 -8.03
CA ILE A 30 10.30 1.58 -8.19
C ILE A 30 9.88 1.25 -9.62
N VAL A 31 10.71 0.51 -10.35
CA VAL A 31 10.38 0.01 -11.69
C VAL A 31 9.82 -1.41 -11.56
N PRO A 32 8.54 -1.64 -11.88
CA PRO A 32 7.96 -2.98 -11.90
C PRO A 32 8.76 -3.92 -12.80
N TRP A 33 9.01 -5.15 -12.33
CA TRP A 33 9.65 -6.19 -13.15
C TRP A 33 8.75 -6.66 -14.30
N GLU A 34 7.45 -6.44 -14.18
CA GLU A 34 6.45 -6.75 -15.20
C GLU A 34 5.52 -5.55 -15.41
N PRO A 35 5.04 -5.30 -16.64
CA PRO A 35 4.08 -4.23 -16.89
C PRO A 35 2.84 -4.41 -16.02
N PHE A 36 2.56 -3.45 -15.14
CA PHE A 36 1.37 -3.50 -14.29
C PHE A 36 0.26 -2.64 -14.89
N SER A 37 -0.83 -3.28 -15.31
CA SER A 37 -2.00 -2.58 -15.86
C SER A 37 -2.99 -2.23 -14.76
N PHE A 38 -3.33 -0.95 -14.63
CA PHE A 38 -4.31 -0.47 -13.65
C PHE A 38 -5.15 0.65 -14.26
N TYR A 39 -6.48 0.56 -14.12
CA TYR A 39 -7.46 1.39 -14.85
C TYR A 39 -7.21 1.48 -16.36
N GLY A 40 -6.89 0.36 -17.00
CA GLY A 40 -6.67 0.29 -18.46
C GLY A 40 -5.35 0.88 -18.94
N HIS A 41 -4.48 1.36 -18.04
CA HIS A 41 -3.18 1.94 -18.38
C HIS A 41 -2.04 1.09 -17.83
N SER A 42 -0.99 0.89 -18.64
CA SER A 42 0.23 0.19 -18.22
C SER A 42 1.16 1.16 -17.50
N HIS A 43 1.58 0.79 -16.29
CA HIS A 43 2.43 1.60 -15.44
C HIS A 43 3.85 1.03 -15.36
N ARG A 44 4.83 1.94 -15.47
CA ARG A 44 6.28 1.63 -15.43
C ARG A 44 7.01 2.25 -14.24
N ALA A 45 6.24 2.78 -13.29
CA ALA A 45 6.76 3.44 -12.11
C ALA A 45 5.75 3.27 -10.96
N LEU A 46 6.25 2.84 -9.81
CA LEU A 46 5.53 2.82 -8.53
C LEU A 46 6.28 3.69 -7.52
N TYR A 47 5.52 4.26 -6.59
CA TYR A 47 6.07 4.91 -5.40
C TYR A 47 5.24 4.53 -4.19
N VAL A 48 5.91 4.20 -3.09
CA VAL A 48 5.29 3.89 -1.80
C VAL A 48 5.44 5.08 -0.89
N ASN A 49 4.31 5.64 -0.49
CA ASN A 49 4.24 6.79 0.37
C ASN A 49 3.96 6.38 1.82
N ASN A 50 4.56 7.08 2.78
CA ASN A 50 4.39 6.82 4.20
C ASN A 50 2.92 6.89 4.67
N ASN A 51 2.06 7.59 3.93
CA ASN A 51 0.67 7.88 4.27
C ASN A 51 -0.34 6.80 3.83
N GLY A 52 0.10 5.58 3.54
CA GLY A 52 -0.79 4.49 3.14
C GLY A 52 -1.07 4.36 1.65
N VAL A 53 -0.30 5.03 0.77
CA VAL A 53 -0.61 5.12 -0.66
C VAL A 53 0.50 4.50 -1.52
N VAL A 54 0.10 3.63 -2.47
CA VAL A 54 0.91 3.28 -3.64
C VAL A 54 0.41 4.05 -4.85
N SER A 55 1.28 4.85 -5.46
CA SER A 55 0.98 5.66 -6.65
C SER A 55 1.66 5.12 -7.90
N PHE A 56 1.04 5.35 -9.06
CA PHE A 56 1.52 4.88 -10.36
C PHE A 56 1.91 6.05 -11.28
N GLY A 57 3.04 5.93 -11.98
CA GLY A 57 3.48 6.86 -13.04
C GLY A 57 4.22 8.11 -12.56
N MET A 58 3.67 8.87 -11.60
CA MET A 58 4.33 10.01 -10.96
C MET A 58 4.27 9.88 -9.44
N GLY A 59 5.36 10.24 -8.76
CA GLY A 59 5.33 10.40 -7.30
C GLY A 59 4.31 11.47 -6.94
N VAL A 60 3.50 11.24 -5.92
CA VAL A 60 2.56 12.23 -5.40
C VAL A 60 3.27 12.95 -4.25
N PRO A 61 3.85 14.14 -4.46
CA PRO A 61 4.12 15.03 -3.35
C PRO A 61 2.77 15.57 -2.86
N GLU A 62 2.59 15.60 -1.55
CA GLU A 62 1.53 16.28 -0.80
C GLU A 62 0.12 15.64 -0.75
N PHE A 63 -0.14 15.07 0.43
CA PHE A 63 -1.21 15.43 1.37
C PHE A 63 -2.21 16.52 0.93
N THR A 64 -3.35 16.09 0.41
CA THR A 64 -4.61 16.57 0.97
C THR A 64 -5.56 15.38 1.03
N PRO A 65 -6.09 14.99 2.19
CA PRO A 65 -7.23 14.09 2.25
C PRO A 65 -8.39 14.81 1.55
N GLN A 66 -8.56 14.60 0.24
CA GLN A 66 -9.77 15.04 -0.45
C GLN A 66 -10.82 13.95 -0.28
N PRO A 67 -12.07 14.32 0.07
CA PRO A 67 -13.19 13.40 0.01
C PRO A 67 -13.24 12.78 -1.38
N PHE A 68 -13.46 11.47 -1.42
CA PHE A 68 -13.69 10.77 -2.67
C PHE A 68 -14.84 11.42 -3.44
N PRO A 69 -14.77 11.57 -4.78
CA PRO A 69 -13.78 11.00 -5.70
C PRO A 69 -12.61 11.92 -6.10
N LEU A 70 -11.37 11.40 -6.02
CA LEU A 70 -10.18 11.99 -6.63
C LEU A 70 -10.16 11.65 -8.13
N ALA A 71 -10.83 12.47 -8.94
CA ALA A 71 -11.17 12.16 -10.33
C ALA A 71 -10.01 12.10 -11.36
N GLN A 72 -8.73 12.00 -10.98
CA GLN A 72 -7.63 12.09 -11.96
C GLN A 72 -6.40 11.21 -11.73
N ARG A 73 -6.32 10.37 -10.67
CA ARG A 73 -5.08 9.64 -10.38
C ARG A 73 -5.32 8.22 -9.90
N PRO A 74 -4.75 7.20 -10.56
CA PRO A 74 -4.80 5.84 -10.07
C PRO A 74 -3.90 5.68 -8.84
N PHE A 75 -4.44 5.21 -7.73
CA PHE A 75 -3.68 4.76 -6.57
C PHE A 75 -4.40 3.58 -5.89
N VAL A 76 -3.65 2.78 -5.13
CA VAL A 76 -4.22 1.73 -4.25
C VAL A 76 -3.97 2.17 -2.81
N ALA A 77 -5.04 2.30 -2.03
CA ALA A 77 -5.01 2.60 -0.59
C ALA A 77 -5.61 1.40 0.17
N PRO A 78 -4.80 0.37 0.48
CA PRO A 78 -5.28 -0.84 1.18
C PRO A 78 -5.64 -0.57 2.65
N TYR A 79 -5.29 0.62 3.16
CA TYR A 79 -5.74 1.18 4.43
C TYR A 79 -6.08 2.65 4.18
N TRP A 80 -7.29 3.11 4.53
CA TRP A 80 -7.67 4.52 4.41
C TRP A 80 -7.79 5.12 5.80
N ALA A 81 -6.64 5.49 6.34
CA ALA A 81 -6.51 6.19 7.61
C ALA A 81 -5.22 7.01 7.53
N ASP A 82 -5.28 8.30 7.85
CA ASP A 82 -4.18 9.27 7.82
C ASP A 82 -2.99 8.75 8.64
N VAL A 83 -1.78 8.66 8.08
CA VAL A 83 -0.62 8.06 8.75
C VAL A 83 0.48 9.10 8.93
N ASP A 84 0.92 9.31 10.16
CA ASP A 84 2.18 10.01 10.49
C ASP A 84 3.22 8.99 10.95
N THR A 85 4.26 8.76 10.14
CA THR A 85 5.34 7.81 10.47
C THR A 85 6.38 8.37 11.45
N ARG A 86 6.33 9.65 11.81
CA ARG A 86 7.22 10.26 12.81
C ARG A 86 6.85 9.89 14.25
N LEU A 87 5.60 9.48 14.47
CA LEU A 87 5.09 9.04 15.78
C LEU A 87 5.37 7.55 16.09
N GLY A 88 5.97 6.83 15.14
CA GLY A 88 6.34 5.42 15.23
C GLY A 88 5.82 4.60 14.04
N GLY A 89 6.45 3.45 13.80
CA GLY A 89 6.12 2.53 12.70
C GLY A 89 7.11 2.56 11.54
N ASP A 90 6.97 1.59 10.64
CA ASP A 90 7.81 1.42 9.46
C ASP A 90 6.95 1.06 8.24
N VAL A 91 7.38 1.52 7.06
CA VAL A 91 6.75 1.16 5.79
C VAL A 91 7.69 0.29 4.99
N PHE A 92 7.28 -0.97 4.81
CA PHE A 92 8.04 -2.00 4.13
C PHE A 92 7.50 -2.22 2.72
N TYR A 93 8.37 -2.44 1.74
CA TYR A 93 7.95 -2.77 0.39
C TYR A 93 8.94 -3.66 -0.35
N ARG A 94 8.41 -4.51 -1.25
CA ARG A 94 9.21 -5.31 -2.18
C ARG A 94 8.44 -5.74 -3.43
N GLN A 95 9.21 -6.08 -4.45
CA GLN A 95 8.77 -6.90 -5.58
C GLN A 95 9.06 -8.37 -5.27
N SER A 96 8.18 -9.29 -5.65
CA SER A 96 8.38 -10.72 -5.43
C SER A 96 7.91 -11.56 -6.61
N ARG A 97 8.68 -12.61 -6.88
CA ARG A 97 8.34 -13.76 -7.73
C ARG A 97 8.42 -15.08 -6.95
N ASP A 98 8.42 -15.01 -5.61
CA ASP A 98 8.47 -16.18 -4.77
C ASP A 98 7.24 -17.08 -5.06
N PRO A 99 7.44 -18.33 -5.50
CA PRO A 99 6.34 -19.24 -5.83
C PRO A 99 5.37 -19.45 -4.66
N GLN A 100 5.83 -19.43 -3.42
CA GLN A 100 4.96 -19.63 -2.25
C GLN A 100 4.02 -18.44 -2.06
N LEU A 101 4.56 -17.22 -2.16
CA LEU A 101 3.78 -16.00 -2.13
C LEU A 101 2.78 -15.93 -3.29
N LEU A 102 3.20 -16.23 -4.52
CA LEU A 102 2.33 -16.19 -5.70
C LEU A 102 1.21 -17.23 -5.63
N ALA A 103 1.50 -18.44 -5.14
CA ALA A 103 0.48 -19.47 -4.91
C ALA A 103 -0.52 -19.06 -3.83
N ARG A 104 -0.08 -18.33 -2.80
CA ARG A 104 -0.98 -17.76 -1.79
C ARG A 104 -1.87 -16.66 -2.40
N LEU A 105 -1.27 -15.74 -3.15
CA LEU A 105 -2.00 -14.69 -3.85
C LEU A 105 -3.05 -15.26 -4.80
N ALA A 106 -2.72 -16.29 -5.58
CA ALA A 106 -3.67 -16.97 -6.46
C ALA A 106 -4.88 -17.53 -5.69
N ARG A 107 -4.66 -18.14 -4.52
CA ARG A 107 -5.75 -18.63 -3.65
C ARG A 107 -6.60 -17.50 -3.09
N ASP A 108 -5.96 -16.40 -2.70
CA ASP A 108 -6.64 -15.23 -2.14
C ASP A 108 -7.50 -14.49 -3.20
N LEU A 109 -7.21 -14.66 -4.49
CA LEU A 109 -8.00 -14.11 -5.59
C LEU A 109 -9.26 -14.94 -5.92
N VAL A 110 -9.31 -16.22 -5.57
CA VAL A 110 -10.44 -17.12 -5.90
C VAL A 110 -11.82 -16.53 -5.52
N PRO A 111 -12.02 -15.95 -4.32
CA PRO A 111 -13.33 -15.41 -3.95
C PRO A 111 -13.76 -14.17 -4.74
N ALA A 112 -12.81 -13.48 -5.40
CA ALA A 112 -13.07 -12.27 -6.17
C ALA A 112 -13.38 -12.57 -7.65
N VAL A 113 -13.20 -13.81 -8.10
CA VAL A 113 -13.40 -14.22 -9.50
C VAL A 113 -14.75 -14.93 -9.61
N SER A 114 -15.62 -14.38 -10.45
CA SER A 114 -16.95 -14.96 -10.70
C SER A 114 -16.93 -15.78 -11.99
N PRO A 115 -17.59 -16.94 -12.05
CA PRO A 115 -17.77 -17.66 -13.31
C PRO A 115 -18.43 -16.78 -14.38
N PRO A 116 -18.00 -16.86 -15.66
CA PRO A 116 -17.12 -17.87 -16.26
C PRO A 116 -15.63 -17.53 -16.22
N ASP A 117 -15.22 -16.47 -15.51
CA ASP A 117 -13.84 -16.01 -15.53
C ASP A 117 -12.90 -17.01 -14.85
N THR A 118 -11.70 -17.17 -15.42
CA THR A 118 -10.67 -18.04 -14.86
C THR A 118 -9.85 -17.29 -13.82
N VAL A 119 -9.56 -17.96 -12.69
CA VAL A 119 -8.71 -17.37 -11.64
C VAL A 119 -7.32 -17.08 -12.24
N PRO A 120 -6.85 -15.82 -12.17
CA PRO A 120 -5.58 -15.45 -12.76
C PRO A 120 -4.43 -16.13 -12.00
N GLN A 121 -3.37 -16.46 -12.74
CA GLN A 121 -2.11 -16.96 -12.17
C GLN A 121 -1.12 -15.80 -12.09
N PRO A 122 -0.87 -15.22 -10.91
CA PRO A 122 0.03 -14.10 -10.77
C PRO A 122 1.48 -14.57 -10.98
N THR A 123 2.20 -13.87 -11.85
CA THR A 123 3.62 -14.08 -12.17
C THR A 123 4.54 -13.18 -11.36
N TRP A 124 3.98 -12.10 -10.80
CA TRP A 124 4.68 -11.09 -10.04
C TRP A 124 3.74 -10.46 -9.02
N ALA A 125 4.28 -10.07 -7.87
CA ALA A 125 3.56 -9.35 -6.84
C ALA A 125 4.38 -8.17 -6.32
N PHE A 126 3.71 -7.07 -6.03
CA PHE A 126 4.23 -5.98 -5.23
C PHE A 126 3.56 -6.01 -3.86
N VAL A 127 4.36 -6.06 -2.79
CA VAL A 127 3.86 -6.04 -1.41
C VAL A 127 4.33 -4.76 -0.77
N ALA A 128 3.40 -4.00 -0.19
CA ALA A 128 3.67 -2.82 0.63
C ALA A 128 2.90 -2.97 1.94
N THR A 129 3.58 -2.74 3.07
CA THR A 129 3.03 -2.89 4.41
C THR A 129 3.36 -1.66 5.25
N TRP A 130 2.32 -1.06 5.83
CA TRP A 130 2.42 0.00 6.81
C TRP A 130 2.28 -0.61 8.21
N TYR A 131 3.40 -0.82 8.91
CA TYR A 131 3.45 -1.54 10.17
C TYR A 131 3.53 -0.59 11.36
N ARG A 132 2.51 -0.64 12.23
CA ARG A 132 2.43 0.18 13.47
C ARG A 132 2.62 1.68 13.25
N VAL A 133 2.29 2.15 12.05
CA VAL A 133 2.32 3.57 11.71
C VAL A 133 1.14 4.28 12.38
N ALA A 134 1.36 5.45 12.99
CA ALA A 134 0.34 6.11 13.82
C ALA A 134 -0.74 6.81 12.98
N TYR A 135 -1.98 6.80 13.46
CA TYR A 135 -3.11 7.50 12.81
C TYR A 135 -3.14 8.99 13.15
N PHE A 136 -3.07 9.89 12.16
CA PHE A 136 -3.23 11.34 12.35
C PHE A 136 -4.63 11.83 12.00
N GLY A 137 -5.65 11.42 12.76
CA GLY A 137 -7.03 11.91 12.54
C GLY A 137 -7.98 11.83 13.73
N ALA A 138 -7.49 11.52 14.94
CA ALA A 138 -8.32 11.39 16.15
C ALA A 138 -7.91 12.33 17.29
N ALA A 139 -7.43 13.53 16.95
CA ALA A 139 -7.27 14.62 17.91
C ALA A 139 -7.97 15.89 17.40
N SER A 140 -9.28 15.80 17.12
CA SER A 140 -10.11 16.96 17.41
C SER A 140 -10.07 17.14 18.91
N LYS A 141 -9.27 18.11 19.36
CA LYS A 141 -9.19 18.47 20.76
C LYS A 141 -10.61 18.82 21.23
N LYS A 142 -11.16 18.00 22.12
CA LYS A 142 -12.10 18.49 23.11
C LYS A 142 -11.31 19.42 24.02
N VAL A 143 -11.43 20.73 23.81
CA VAL A 143 -11.10 21.71 24.86
C VAL A 143 -12.38 22.47 25.15
N GLY A 144 -13.15 21.97 26.12
CA GLY A 144 -13.85 22.91 26.98
C GLY A 144 -12.80 23.69 27.77
N PRO A 145 -13.10 24.94 28.13
CA PRO A 145 -13.36 25.12 29.55
C PRO A 145 -14.57 26.00 29.81
N TRP A 146 -15.08 25.86 31.01
CA TRP A 146 -15.97 26.78 31.69
C TRP A 146 -15.57 28.24 31.49
N GLY A 147 -16.60 29.05 31.22
CA GLY A 147 -16.70 30.50 31.42
C GLY A 147 -18.18 30.81 31.58
#